data_AF-A0A974P6F3-F1
#
_entry.id   AF-A0A974P6F3-F1
#
_cell.length_a   1.000
_cell.length_b   1.000
_cell.length_c   1.000
_cell.angle_alpha   90.00
_cell.angle_beta   90.00
_cell.angle_gamma   90.00
#
_symmetry.space_group_name_H-M   'P 1'
#
loop_
_entity.id
_entity.type
_entity.pdbx_description
1 polymer ?
#
loop_
_entity_poly.entity_id
_entity_poly.type
_entity_poly.pdbx_seq_one_letter_code
_entity_poly.pdbx_strand_id
1 'polypeptide(L)'
;MGVLFRNDDWSISLSDKYTGEQWAAEGEPAAYRIDPYHSADLSVVYRFGAYRLEGAIYNLFDSQQATSIKPGKTVPYDQYYFQPERNAQVSVKVNF
;
A
#
# COMPACT_ATOMS: atom_id res chain seq x y z
N MET A 1 -9.48 6.95 -3.08
CA MET A 1 -10.30 6.97 -4.32
C MET A 1 -9.85 5.84 -5.23
N GLY A 2 -10.64 5.43 -6.21
CA GLY A 2 -10.20 4.38 -7.14
C GLY A 2 -10.92 4.42 -8.48
N VAL A 3 -10.24 3.96 -9.52
CA VAL A 3 -10.76 3.80 -10.87
C VAL A 3 -10.66 2.33 -11.25
N LEU A 4 -11.76 1.77 -11.78
CA LEU A 4 -11.81 0.43 -12.31
C LEU A 4 -12.27 0.51 -13.77
N PHE A 5 -11.47 -0.07 -14.65
CA PHE A 5 -11.84 -0.35 -16.03
C PHE A 5 -11.96 -1.86 -16.23
N ARG A 6 -13.00 -2.30 -16.92
CA ARG A 6 -13.21 -3.71 -17.24
C ARG A 6 -13.80 -3.85 -18.63
N ASN A 7 -13.21 -4.73 -19.42
CA ASN A 7 -13.74 -5.15 -20.72
C ASN A 7 -13.42 -6.62 -20.93
N ASP A 8 -14.44 -7.47 -21.03
CA ASP A 8 -14.37 -8.93 -21.24
C ASP A 8 -13.20 -9.61 -20.51
N ASP A 9 -12.08 -9.74 -21.20
CA ASP A 9 -10.86 -10.41 -20.75
C ASP A 9 -9.98 -9.57 -19.83
N TRP A 10 -10.04 -8.24 -19.93
CA TRP A 10 -9.22 -7.30 -19.19
C TRP A 10 -9.94 -6.68 -17.98
N SER A 11 -9.21 -6.52 -16.90
CA SER A 11 -9.61 -5.65 -15.78
C SER A 11 -8.41 -4.87 -15.27
N ILE A 12 -8.52 -3.55 -15.21
CA ILE A 12 -7.46 -2.64 -14.76
C ILE A 12 -8.01 -1.82 -13.61
N SER A 13 -7.31 -1.78 -12.49
CA SER A 13 -7.70 -0.98 -11.34
C SER A 13 -6.56 -0.12 -10.85
N LEU A 14 -6.82 1.16 -10.60
CA LEU A 14 -5.96 2.07 -9.87
C LEU A 14 -6.64 2.48 -8.58
N SER A 15 -5.99 2.27 -7.44
CA SER A 15 -6.49 2.65 -6.12
C SER A 15 -5.53 3.62 -5.48
N ASP A 16 -6.02 4.78 -5.05
CA ASP A 16 -5.27 5.74 -4.23
C ASP A 16 -5.85 5.76 -2.81
N LYS A 17 -5.00 5.55 -1.82
CA LYS A 17 -5.36 5.60 -0.40
C LYS A 17 -4.66 6.78 0.24
N TYR A 18 -5.44 7.73 0.73
CA TYR A 18 -4.98 8.78 1.62
C TYR A 18 -5.11 8.34 3.09
N THR A 19 -4.04 8.50 3.85
CA THR A 19 -4.03 8.40 5.31
C THR A 19 -3.79 9.79 5.87
N GLY A 20 -4.73 10.27 6.68
CA GLY A 20 -4.61 11.58 7.34
C GLY A 20 -3.47 11.61 8.36
N GLU A 21 -3.22 12.79 8.90
CA GLU A 21 -2.26 12.97 9.99
C GLU A 21 -2.66 12.13 11.20
N GLN A 22 -1.67 11.51 11.84
CA GLN A 22 -1.88 10.66 13.01
C GLN A 22 -0.83 10.97 14.07
N TRP A 23 -1.13 10.60 15.31
CA TRP A 23 -0.17 10.66 16.40
C TRP A 23 0.10 9.25 16.90
N ALA A 24 1.38 8.90 17.00
CA ALA A 24 1.82 7.78 17.81
C ALA A 24 1.81 8.15 19.30
N ALA A 25 1.78 7.13 20.17
CA ALA A 25 1.92 7.23 21.63
C ALA A 25 1.22 8.42 22.30
N GLU A 26 -0.06 8.26 22.65
CA GLU A 26 -0.92 9.21 23.40
C GLU A 26 -0.92 10.69 22.95
N GLY A 27 -0.28 11.04 21.83
CA GLY A 27 -0.32 12.39 21.26
C GLY A 27 0.85 13.31 21.63
N GLU A 28 1.76 12.91 22.54
CA GLU A 28 2.88 13.76 22.99
C GLU A 28 4.22 13.02 23.07
N PRO A 29 5.35 13.62 22.64
CA PRO A 29 5.53 14.96 22.08
C PRO A 29 5.27 15.03 20.55
N ALA A 30 5.37 16.23 19.96
CA ALA A 30 5.23 16.47 18.51
C ALA A 30 6.14 15.59 17.63
N ALA A 31 7.21 15.02 18.20
CA ALA A 31 8.07 14.03 17.54
C ALA A 31 7.32 12.71 17.19
N TYR A 32 6.16 12.44 17.79
CA TYR A 32 5.31 11.29 17.47
C TYR A 32 4.21 11.60 16.47
N ARG A 33 4.25 12.78 15.86
CA ARG A 33 3.37 13.13 14.75
C ARG A 33 3.81 12.39 13.50
N ILE A 34 2.85 11.73 12.87
CA ILE A 34 3.01 11.02 11.60
C ILE A 34 2.32 11.87 10.53
N ASP A 35 3.12 12.36 9.59
CA ASP A 35 2.63 13.18 8.49
C ASP A 35 1.66 12.37 7.60
N PRO A 36 0.62 13.02 7.03
CA PRO A 36 -0.31 12.36 6.14
C PRO A 36 0.40 11.85 4.89
N TYR A 37 -0.12 10.77 4.32
CA TYR A 37 0.51 10.11 3.18
C TYR A 37 -0.48 9.47 2.22
N HIS A 38 -0.04 9.33 0.97
CA HIS A 38 -0.73 8.57 -0.07
C HIS A 38 0.00 7.24 -0.33
N SER A 39 -0.78 6.23 -0.69
CA SER A 39 -0.30 4.99 -1.32
C SER A 39 -1.20 4.69 -2.50
N ALA A 40 -0.60 4.55 -3.68
CA ALA A 40 -1.33 4.24 -4.91
C ALA A 40 -0.94 2.86 -5.42
N ASP A 41 -1.93 2.03 -5.75
CA ASP A 41 -1.73 0.66 -6.20
C ASP A 41 -2.39 0.46 -7.57
N LEU A 42 -1.68 -0.20 -8.49
CA LEU A 42 -2.14 -0.52 -9.84
C LEU A 42 -2.21 -2.04 -10.00
N SER A 43 -3.34 -2.57 -10.45
CA SER A 43 -3.51 -3.97 -10.81
C SER A 43 -4.06 -4.11 -12.23
N VAL A 44 -3.53 -5.09 -12.95
CA VAL A 44 -3.96 -5.49 -14.28
C VAL A 44 -4.21 -6.98 -14.26
N VAL A 45 -5.40 -7.37 -14.74
CA VAL A 45 -5.85 -8.75 -14.84
C VAL A 45 -6.19 -9.03 -16.30
N TYR A 46 -5.72 -10.17 -16.79
CA TYR A 46 -6.10 -10.73 -18.08
C TYR A 46 -6.64 -12.14 -17.90
N ARG A 47 -7.80 -12.42 -18.49
CA ARG A 47 -8.45 -13.73 -18.50
C ARG A 47 -8.35 -14.32 -19.90
N PHE A 48 -8.02 -15.60 -19.99
CA PHE A 48 -8.09 -16.34 -21.25
C PHE A 48 -8.47 -17.80 -20.96
N GLY A 49 -9.66 -18.22 -21.41
CA GLY A 49 -10.19 -19.55 -21.11
C GLY A 49 -10.26 -19.84 -19.61
N ALA A 50 -9.62 -20.92 -19.17
CA ALA A 50 -9.54 -21.32 -17.76
C ALA A 50 -8.54 -20.51 -16.93
N TYR A 51 -7.72 -19.65 -17.56
CA TYR A 51 -6.59 -18.98 -16.92
C TYR A 51 -6.91 -17.52 -16.59
N ARG A 52 -6.38 -17.07 -15.45
CA ARG A 52 -6.37 -15.67 -15.04
C ARG A 52 -4.96 -15.27 -14.64
N LEU A 53 -4.37 -14.34 -15.39
CA LEU A 53 -3.12 -13.69 -15.07
C LEU A 53 -3.42 -12.37 -14.35
N GLU A 54 -2.65 -12.08 -13.32
CA GLU A 54 -2.74 -10.81 -12.60
C GLU A 54 -1.34 -10.30 -12.30
N GLY A 55 -1.10 -9.03 -12.65
CA GLY A 55 0.07 -8.27 -12.25
C GLY A 55 -0.37 -7.08 -11.41
N ALA A 56 0.29 -6.86 -10.28
CA ALA A 56 0.04 -5.73 -9.39
C ALA A 56 1.35 -5.02 -9.04
N ILE A 57 1.30 -3.69 -8.99
CA ILE A 57 2.34 -2.82 -8.44
C ILE A 57 1.73 -2.10 -7.26
N TYR A 58 2.31 -2.32 -6.09
CA TYR A 58 1.92 -1.66 -4.84
C TYR A 58 2.87 -0.50 -4.57
N ASN A 59 2.33 0.57 -3.97
CA ASN A 59 3.06 1.80 -3.72
C ASN A 59 3.74 2.34 -5.00
N LEU A 60 2.94 2.58 -6.04
CA LEU A 60 3.33 3.00 -7.39
C LEU A 60 4.30 4.19 -7.41
N PHE A 61 4.15 5.12 -6.46
CA PHE A 61 4.96 6.33 -6.32
C PHE A 61 6.10 6.21 -5.31
N ASP A 62 6.33 5.01 -4.76
CA ASP A 62 7.45 4.70 -3.85
C ASP A 62 7.52 5.61 -2.61
N SER A 63 6.37 5.87 -2.00
CA SER A 63 6.27 6.64 -0.77
C SER A 63 6.85 5.84 0.41
N GLN A 64 7.78 6.42 1.16
CA GLN A 64 8.41 5.78 2.33
C GLN A 64 8.04 6.48 3.64
N GLN A 65 6.82 6.98 3.73
CA GLN A 65 6.36 7.70 4.92
C GLN A 65 6.29 6.75 6.14
N ALA A 66 6.54 7.31 7.33
CA ALA A 66 6.34 6.57 8.57
C ALA A 66 4.85 6.22 8.73
N THR A 67 4.57 5.02 9.20
CA THR A 67 3.20 4.51 9.45
C THR A 67 2.96 4.24 10.93
N SER A 68 4.03 4.07 11.69
CA SER A 68 3.98 3.89 13.14
C SER A 68 5.31 4.28 13.77
N ILE A 69 5.23 4.91 14.93
CA ILE A 69 6.39 5.17 15.79
C ILE A 69 6.10 4.49 17.12
N LYS A 70 7.01 3.64 17.59
CA LYS A 70 6.91 2.98 18.88
C LYS A 70 8.00 3.52 19.80
N PRO A 71 7.62 4.20 20.90
CA PRO A 71 8.58 4.65 21.88
C PRO A 71 9.35 3.47 22.47
N GLY A 72 10.66 3.65 22.64
CA GLY A 72 11.50 2.67 23.34
C GLY A 72 11.08 2.54 24.81
N LYS A 73 10.57 1.37 25.22
CA LYS A 73 10.24 1.11 26.64
C LYS A 73 11.45 0.70 27.48
N THR A 74 12.39 -0.03 26.87
CA THR A 74 13.58 -0.60 27.53
C THR A 74 14.88 -0.16 26.87
N VAL A 75 14.79 0.63 25.80
CA VAL A 75 15.93 1.14 25.01
C VAL A 75 15.76 2.64 24.81
N PRO A 76 16.84 3.43 24.73
CA PRO A 76 16.79 4.89 24.68
C PRO A 76 16.50 5.45 23.27
N TYR A 77 15.93 4.65 22.37
CA TYR A 77 15.63 5.03 21.00
C TYR A 77 14.24 4.57 20.59
N ASP A 78 13.62 5.35 19.70
CA ASP A 78 12.31 5.06 19.15
C ASP A 78 12.41 4.17 17.91
N GLN A 79 11.40 3.33 17.70
CA GLN A 79 11.32 2.44 16.54
C GLN A 79 10.34 3.00 15.52
N TYR A 80 10.81 3.21 14.30
CA TYR A 80 10.01 3.70 13.18
C TYR A 80 9.65 2.55 12.25
N TYR A 81 8.39 2.50 11.83
CA TYR A 81 7.90 1.57 10.81
C TYR A 81 7.48 2.37 9.60
N PHE A 82 8.03 2.04 8.45
CA PHE A 82 7.80 2.74 7.20
C PHE A 82 6.86 1.94 6.30
N GLN A 83 6.27 2.63 5.33
CA GLN A 83 5.58 1.95 4.24
C GLN A 83 6.53 0.98 3.52
N PRO A 84 6.03 -0.17 3.06
CA PRO A 84 6.79 -1.01 2.14
C PRO A 84 7.18 -0.21 0.90
N GLU A 85 8.40 -0.45 0.41
CA GLU A 85 8.86 0.09 -0.86
C GLU A 85 7.95 -0.36 -2.01
N ARG A 86 8.04 0.33 -3.15
CA ARG A 86 7.37 -0.10 -4.37
C ARG A 86 7.71 -1.55 -4.67
N ASN A 87 6.69 -2.39 -4.77
CA ASN A 87 6.85 -3.81 -5.01
C ASN A 87 5.85 -4.32 -6.03
N ALA A 88 6.21 -5.40 -6.71
CA ALA A 88 5.42 -6.00 -7.78
C ALA A 88 5.07 -7.44 -7.43
N GLN A 89 3.86 -7.85 -7.80
CA GLN A 89 3.36 -9.22 -7.63
C GLN A 89 2.77 -9.70 -8.95
N VAL A 90 3.10 -10.95 -9.31
CA VAL A 90 2.48 -11.64 -10.44
C VAL A 90 1.83 -12.92 -9.93
N SER A 91 0.60 -13.19 -10.36
CA SER A 91 -0.11 -14.41 -10.02
C SER A 91 -0.81 -15.02 -11.23
N VAL A 92 -0.91 -16.34 -11.21
CA VAL A 92 -1.65 -17.14 -12.19
C VAL A 92 -2.67 -17.97 -11.42
N LYS A 93 -3.92 -17.93 -11.87
CA LYS A 93 -5.01 -18.78 -11.35
C LYS A 93 -5.59 -19.61 -12.49
N VAL A 94 -5.92 -20.86 -12.20
CA VAL A 94 -6.58 -21.79 -13.12
C VAL A 94 -7.92 -22.20 -12.51
N ASN A 95 -9.00 -22.05 -13.26
CA ASN A 95 -10.35 -22.47 -12.86
C ASN A 95 -10.72 -23.73 -13.63
N PHE A 96 -11.12 -24.79 -12.91
CA PHE A 96 -11.55 -26.08 -13.47
C PHE A 96 -13.05 -26.29 -13.23
#